data_AF-A0A0G0JQ19-F1
#
_entry.id   AF-A0A0G0JQ19-F1
#
_cell.length_a   1.000
_cell.length_b   1.000
_cell.length_c   1.000
_cell.angle_alpha   90.00
_cell.angle_beta   90.00
_cell.angle_gamma   90.00
#
_symmetry.space_group_name_H-M   'P 1'
#
loop_
_entity.id
_entity.type
_entity.pdbx_description
1 polymer ?
#
loop_
_entity_poly.entity_id
_entity_poly.type
_entity_poly.pdbx_seq_one_letter_code
_entity_poly.pdbx_strand_id
1 'polypeptide(L)'
;MSIIDISVAEQTRKLMKALKQSVSEDEDKMNEWVNIKEDEGGKQKLTGKQIIDLAKICQNIEKHYGFPCDIEWAFAEGKFYITQSRPITTLSAK
;
A
#
# COMPACT_ATOMS: atom_id res chain seq x y z
N MET A 1 -9.80 1.57 18.45
CA MET A 1 -9.79 2.07 17.07
C MET A 1 -10.89 1.37 16.32
N SER A 2 -11.75 2.11 15.63
CA SER A 2 -12.88 1.58 14.84
C SER A 2 -12.85 2.21 13.45
N ILE A 3 -13.33 1.46 12.46
CA ILE A 3 -13.48 1.97 11.10
C ILE A 3 -14.78 2.78 11.05
N ILE A 4 -14.68 4.01 10.56
CA ILE A 4 -15.83 4.94 10.46
C ILE A 4 -16.52 4.79 9.10
N ASP A 5 -15.73 4.62 8.04
CA ASP A 5 -16.20 4.50 6.66
C ASP A 5 -15.21 3.66 5.84
N ILE A 6 -15.69 3.04 4.76
CA ILE A 6 -14.86 2.36 3.76
C ILE A 6 -15.31 2.81 2.38
N SER A 7 -14.42 3.48 1.66
CA SER A 7 -14.59 3.81 0.25
C SER A 7 -13.55 3.06 -0.57
N VAL A 8 -13.99 2.35 -1.62
CA VAL A 8 -13.13 1.61 -2.53
C VAL A 8 -13.25 2.23 -3.91
N ALA A 9 -12.13 2.72 -4.44
CA ALA A 9 -12.04 3.24 -5.80
C ALA A 9 -11.84 2.10 -6.80
N GLU A 10 -12.50 2.19 -7.94
CA GLU A 10 -12.33 1.24 -9.04
C GLU A 10 -10.92 1.36 -9.64
N GLN A 11 -10.27 0.21 -9.87
CA GLN A 11 -8.92 0.14 -10.45
C GLN A 11 -8.94 -0.61 -11.77
N THR A 12 -8.43 0.02 -12.83
CA THR A 12 -8.39 -0.58 -14.18
C THR A 12 -7.10 -1.33 -14.48
N ARG A 13 -6.02 -1.08 -13.71
CA ARG A 13 -4.70 -1.70 -13.91
C ARG A 13 -3.93 -1.93 -12.61
N LYS A 14 -3.09 -2.95 -12.58
CA LYS A 14 -2.14 -3.29 -11.50
C LYS A 14 -0.73 -3.35 -12.03
N LEU A 15 0.25 -3.03 -11.18
CA LEU A 15 1.65 -3.28 -11.47
C LEU A 15 2.01 -4.70 -11.01
N MET A 16 2.62 -5.49 -11.89
CA MET A 16 3.08 -6.84 -11.60
C MET A 16 4.54 -6.99 -12.00
N LYS A 17 5.24 -7.92 -11.36
CA LYS A 17 6.56 -8.34 -11.80
C LYS A 17 6.43 -8.97 -13.19
N ALA A 18 7.22 -8.51 -14.15
CA ALA A 18 7.21 -9.06 -15.50
C ALA A 18 7.64 -10.54 -15.46
N LEU A 19 6.94 -11.38 -16.22
CA LEU A 19 7.33 -12.78 -16.38
C LEU A 19 8.53 -12.86 -17.32
N LYS A 20 9.51 -13.72 -17.02
CA LYS A 20 10.74 -13.85 -17.83
C LYS A 20 10.49 -14.16 -19.32
N GLN A 21 9.32 -14.68 -19.69
CA GLN A 21 8.93 -14.97 -21.07
C GLN A 21 8.35 -13.77 -21.85
N SER A 22 7.99 -12.67 -21.19
CA SER A 22 7.53 -11.42 -21.84
C SER A 22 8.63 -10.38 -22.00
N VAL A 23 9.85 -10.73 -21.61
CA VAL A 23 11.04 -9.88 -21.69
C VAL A 23 11.68 -10.09 -23.07
N SER A 24 11.45 -9.15 -23.99
CA SER A 24 12.42 -8.88 -25.07
C SER A 24 13.78 -8.60 -24.43
N GLU A 25 14.89 -8.82 -25.13
CA GLU A 25 16.31 -8.80 -24.67
C GLU A 25 16.78 -7.63 -23.77
N ASP A 26 15.91 -6.67 -23.47
CA ASP A 26 16.04 -5.69 -22.38
C ASP A 26 15.82 -6.33 -21.00
N GLU A 27 16.91 -6.78 -20.37
CA GLU A 27 16.95 -7.31 -18.99
C GLU A 27 16.37 -6.35 -17.92
N ASP A 28 16.13 -5.09 -18.25
CA ASP A 28 15.74 -4.03 -17.33
C ASP A 28 14.23 -3.92 -17.05
N LYS A 29 13.36 -4.62 -17.80
CA LYS A 29 11.91 -4.51 -17.58
C LYS A 29 11.45 -5.42 -16.43
N MET A 30 11.69 -5.00 -15.18
CA MET A 30 11.34 -5.77 -13.99
C MET A 30 9.83 -5.78 -13.65
N ASN A 31 9.10 -4.73 -14.00
CA ASN A 31 7.68 -4.57 -13.69
C ASN A 31 6.87 -4.12 -14.91
N GLU A 32 5.61 -4.54 -15.00
CA GLU A 32 4.68 -4.16 -16.06
C GLU A 32 3.27 -3.84 -15.54
N TRP A 33 2.60 -2.91 -16.23
CA TRP A 33 1.20 -2.61 -15.98
C TRP A 33 0.32 -3.64 -16.70
N VAL A 34 -0.56 -4.29 -15.94
CA VAL A 34 -1.50 -5.30 -16.43
C VAL A 34 -2.92 -4.81 -16.16
N ASN A 35 -3.81 -4.92 -17.15
CA ASN A 35 -5.22 -4.60 -16.96
C ASN A 35 -5.86 -5.56 -15.94
N ILE A 36 -6.63 -4.99 -15.02
CA ILE A 36 -7.39 -5.73 -14.02
C ILE A 36 -8.75 -6.09 -14.65
N LYS A 37 -9.29 -7.26 -14.30
CA LYS A 37 -10.66 -7.64 -14.68
C LYS A 37 -11.67 -6.75 -13.96
N GLU A 38 -12.80 -6.45 -14.59
CA GLU A 38 -13.83 -5.58 -14.01
C GLU A 38 -14.31 -6.02 -12.62
N ASP A 39 -14.28 -7.32 -12.32
CA ASP A 39 -14.69 -7.86 -11.02
C ASP A 39 -13.59 -7.78 -9.93
N GLU A 40 -12.35 -7.48 -10.30
CA GLU A 40 -11.20 -7.37 -9.38
C GLU A 40 -10.91 -5.91 -8.96
N GLY A 41 -11.23 -4.94 -9.82
CA GLY A 41 -10.85 -3.54 -9.65
C GLY A 41 -11.52 -2.88 -8.43
N GLY A 42 -12.79 -3.20 -8.18
CA GLY A 42 -13.57 -2.70 -7.04
C GLY A 42 -13.44 -3.50 -5.74
N LYS A 43 -12.54 -4.51 -5.68
CA LYS A 43 -12.35 -5.32 -4.47
C LYS A 43 -11.48 -4.58 -3.45
N GLN A 44 -11.96 -4.53 -2.20
CA GLN A 44 -11.20 -4.01 -1.06
C GLN A 44 -9.91 -4.82 -0.83
N LYS A 45 -8.77 -4.14 -0.68
CA LYS A 45 -7.45 -4.79 -0.60
C LYS A 45 -7.10 -5.36 0.77
N LEU A 46 -7.61 -4.74 1.84
CA LEU A 46 -7.37 -5.14 3.23
C LEU A 46 -8.70 -5.41 3.91
N THR A 47 -8.80 -6.49 4.67
CA THR A 47 -9.92 -6.73 5.58
C THR A 47 -9.98 -5.65 6.68
N GLY A 48 -11.14 -5.46 7.31
CA GLY A 48 -11.27 -4.49 8.40
C GLY A 48 -10.30 -4.74 9.56
N LYS A 49 -10.02 -6.02 9.88
CA LYS A 49 -9.00 -6.39 10.88
C LYS A 49 -7.60 -5.92 10.46
N GLN A 50 -7.22 -6.17 9.21
CA GLN A 50 -5.93 -5.73 8.66
C GLN A 50 -5.78 -4.21 8.66
N ILE A 51 -6.84 -3.46 8.35
CA ILE A 51 -6.84 -1.99 8.41
C ILE A 51 -6.54 -1.52 9.84
N ILE A 52 -7.24 -2.08 10.83
CA ILE A 52 -7.03 -1.73 12.24
C ILE A 52 -5.62 -2.10 12.71
N ASP A 53 -5.12 -3.26 12.32
CA ASP A 53 -3.79 -3.72 12.72
C ASP A 53 -2.68 -2.88 12.08
N LEU A 54 -2.79 -2.54 10.80
CA LEU A 54 -1.87 -1.62 10.13
C LEU A 54 -1.90 -0.22 10.77
N ALA A 55 -3.10 0.30 11.08
CA ALA A 55 -3.23 1.61 11.70
C ALA A 55 -2.58 1.69 13.09
N LYS A 56 -2.63 0.61 13.89
CA LYS A 56 -1.86 0.52 15.16
C LYS A 56 -0.36 0.56 14.92
N ILE A 57 0.14 -0.10 13.87
CA ILE A 57 1.57 -0.05 13.51
C ILE A 57 1.96 1.40 13.17
N CYS A 58 1.18 2.08 12.32
CA CYS A 58 1.43 3.49 11.97
C CYS A 58 1.41 4.41 13.21
N GLN A 59 0.44 4.25 14.11
CA GLN A 59 0.39 5.03 15.36
C GLN A 59 1.61 4.81 16.25
N ASN A 60 2.12 3.57 16.33
CA ASN A 60 3.33 3.28 17.09
C ASN A 60 4.57 3.94 16.47
N ILE A 61 4.64 4.03 15.13
CA ILE A 61 5.72 4.71 14.41
C ILE A 61 5.67 6.23 14.68
N GLU A 62 4.50 6.86 14.55
CA GLU A 62 4.35 8.28 14.86
C GLU A 62 4.69 8.58 16.33
N LYS A 63 4.24 7.73 17.27
CA LYS A 63 4.58 7.86 18.69
C LYS A 63 6.08 7.73 18.93
N HIS A 64 6.76 6.85 18.20
CA HIS A 64 8.21 6.64 18.32
C HIS A 64 8.99 7.88 17.85
N TYR A 65 8.61 8.46 16.71
CA TYR A 65 9.29 9.62 16.15
C TYR A 65 8.86 10.96 16.74
N GLY A 66 7.65 11.05 17.31
CA GLY A 66 7.11 12.25 17.92
C GLY A 66 6.53 13.26 16.91
N PHE A 67 6.35 12.87 15.65
CA PHE A 67 5.76 13.71 14.60
C PHE A 67 4.93 12.87 13.61
N PRO A 68 3.98 13.48 12.88
CA PRO A 68 3.20 12.80 11.85
C PRO A 68 4.11 12.24 10.75
N CYS A 69 3.84 11.01 10.32
CA CYS A 69 4.68 10.29 9.37
C CYS A 69 3.90 9.88 8.12
N ASP A 70 4.51 10.04 6.96
CA ASP A 70 4.13 9.35 5.73
C ASP A 70 4.85 7.99 5.71
N ILE A 71 4.09 6.91 5.59
CA ILE A 71 4.55 5.55 5.85
C ILE A 71 4.19 4.68 4.65
N GLU A 72 5.22 4.14 4.01
CA GLU A 72 5.07 3.10 2.99
C GLU A 72 5.14 1.72 3.64
N TRP A 73 4.28 0.81 3.17
CA TRP A 73 4.16 -0.53 3.71
C TRP A 73 3.88 -1.56 2.61
N ALA A 74 4.21 -2.82 2.91
CA ALA A 74 3.89 -3.97 2.10
C ALA A 74 3.17 -5.03 2.95
N PHE A 75 2.32 -5.84 2.33
CA PHE A 75 1.69 -6.99 2.97
C PHE A 75 2.05 -8.26 2.20
N ALA A 76 2.77 -9.17 2.85
CA ALA A 76 3.22 -10.42 2.27
C ALA A 76 3.14 -11.54 3.31
N GLU A 77 2.73 -12.74 2.90
CA GLU A 77 2.71 -13.93 3.77
C GLU A 77 1.98 -13.71 5.11
N GLY A 78 0.88 -12.93 5.09
CA GLY A 78 0.09 -12.66 6.28
C GLY A 78 0.68 -11.60 7.21
N LYS A 79 1.75 -10.90 6.82
CA LYS A 79 2.47 -9.93 7.66
C LYS A 79 2.61 -8.58 6.97
N PHE A 80 2.55 -7.52 7.77
CA PHE A 80 2.89 -6.17 7.34
C PHE A 80 4.39 -5.91 7.50
N TYR A 81 4.96 -5.23 6.51
CA TYR A 81 6.33 -4.75 6.48
C TYR A 81 6.32 -3.25 6.24
N ILE A 82 7.15 -2.50 6.95
CA ILE A 82 7.32 -1.07 6.72
C ILE A 82 8.53 -0.90 5.82
N THR A 83 8.32 -0.32 4.64
CA THR A 83 9.37 -0.14 3.63
C THR A 83 10.01 1.24 3.73
N GLN A 84 9.23 2.26 4.14
CA GLN A 84 9.72 3.61 4.37
C GLN A 84 8.87 4.31 5.44
N SER A 85 9.49 5.22 6.20
CA SER A 85 8.82 6.19 7.07
C SER A 85 9.52 7.53 6.96
N ARG A 86 8.78 8.62 6.74
CA ARG A 86 9.33 9.98 6.62
C ARG A 86 8.41 11.01 7.30
N PRO A 87 8.95 12.11 7.86
CA PRO A 87 8.13 13.17 8.45
C PRO A 87 7.23 13.82 7.39
N ILE A 88 5.98 14.13 7.76
CA ILE A 88 5.12 15.02 6.97
C ILE A 88 5.50 16.47 7.30
N THR A 89 6.03 17.20 6.32
CA THR A 89 6.52 18.58 6.51
C THR A 89 5.55 19.65 6.03
N THR A 90 4.46 19.26 5.35
CA THR A 90 3.47 20.18 4.77
C THR A 90 2.35 20.56 5.73
N LEU A 91 2.31 19.97 6.93
CA LEU A 91 1.32 20.33 7.94
C LEU A 91 1.73 21.63 8.62
N SER A 92 0.99 22.70 8.35
CA SER A 92 1.07 23.91 9.17
C SER A 92 0.62 23.59 10.60
N ALA A 93 1.32 24.11 11.60
CA ALA A 93 0.84 24.05 12.97
C ALA A 93 -0.58 24.64 13.04
N LYS A 94 -1.50 23.89 13.65
CA LYS A 94 -2.85 24.38 13.95
C LYS A 94 -2.80 25.48 14.99
#